data_AF-A0ABD1AW85-F1
#
_entry.id   AF-A0ABD1AW85-F1
#
_cell.length_a   1.000
_cell.length_b   1.000
_cell.length_c   1.000
_cell.angle_alpha   90.00
_cell.angle_beta   90.00
_cell.angle_gamma   90.00
#
_symmetry.space_group_name_H-M   'P 1'
#
loop_
_entity.id
_entity.type
_entity.pdbx_description
1 polymer ?
#
loop_
_entity_poly.entity_id
_entity_poly.type
_entity_poly.pdbx_seq_one_letter_code
_entity_poly.pdbx_strand_id
1 'polypeptide(L)'
;MGNCVSLSIPLDQSVNKVSQWLEKIGGYTHNIEKNLTVLETTMVDLKAKQDDLSRKLKREEDGGLRRLAKFEVWLNRVEAIENRVNDLLSAINVELQRLCLCRFFSKSLLSSYRYGKRVILTLREVEKLGSENFDVVADQALTPEVEERQLQPIIVGQETMLEKAWKHLMEDGVGIMGMYGMGGVGKTTLLTQINNKFRKDRCGFDFVIWIVVSKALQLEKILDEIAQKVRLRGKKDGSQKAVHLFNFLREKRFVLFLDDIWEKVDLAEIGVPFQQDKTNAKWYSPLVLKMYVHA
;
A
#
# COMPACT_ATOMS: atom_id res chain seq x y z
N MET A 1 9.01 18.63 75.30
CA MET A 1 10.12 18.30 74.37
C MET A 1 9.54 18.16 72.98
N GLY A 2 9.66 19.18 72.13
CA GLY A 2 9.22 19.13 70.74
C GLY A 2 10.40 19.49 69.85
N ASN A 3 10.95 18.50 69.15
CA ASN A 3 12.03 18.69 68.19
C ASN A 3 11.44 19.16 66.85
N CYS A 4 11.81 20.36 66.42
CA CYS A 4 11.67 20.78 65.03
C CYS A 4 12.90 20.29 64.25
N VAL A 5 12.69 19.38 63.29
CA VAL A 5 13.72 18.97 62.34
C VAL A 5 13.78 20.03 61.25
N SER A 6 14.87 20.79 61.19
CA SER A 6 15.19 21.66 60.06
C SER A 6 15.79 20.84 58.91
N LEU A 7 15.03 20.66 57.84
CA LEU A 7 15.55 20.15 56.57
C LEU A 7 16.29 21.28 55.85
N SER A 8 17.60 21.37 56.06
CA SER A 8 18.50 22.20 55.26
C SER A 8 18.80 21.48 53.93
N ILE A 9 18.01 21.78 52.91
CA ILE A 9 18.37 21.41 51.52
C ILE A 9 19.56 22.31 51.12
N PRO A 10 20.70 21.76 50.65
CA PRO A 10 21.85 22.57 50.26
C PRO A 10 21.44 23.52 49.12
N LEU A 11 21.49 24.82 49.40
CA LEU A 11 21.10 25.91 48.49
C LEU A 11 21.77 25.75 47.11
N ASP A 12 23.01 25.25 47.09
CA ASP A 12 23.86 25.08 45.91
C ASP A 12 23.33 24.03 44.90
N GLN A 13 22.72 22.93 45.37
CA GLN A 13 22.20 21.89 44.47
C GLN A 13 20.91 22.32 43.77
N SER A 14 20.09 23.12 44.44
CA SER A 14 18.89 23.74 43.88
C SER A 14 19.24 24.90 42.94
N VAL A 15 20.24 25.72 43.30
CA VAL A 15 20.73 26.81 42.46
C VAL A 15 21.34 26.29 41.16
N ASN A 16 22.11 25.20 41.19
CA ASN A 16 22.65 24.58 39.97
C ASN A 16 21.56 24.01 39.05
N LYS A 17 20.52 23.37 39.60
CA LYS A 17 19.38 22.90 38.80
C LYS A 17 18.60 24.05 38.16
N VAL A 18 18.43 25.16 38.89
CA VAL A 18 17.79 26.38 38.38
C VAL A 18 18.66 27.03 37.30
N SER A 19 19.98 27.10 37.49
CA SER A 19 20.93 27.63 36.50
C SER A 19 20.91 26.83 35.20
N GLN A 20 21.02 25.50 35.26
CA GLN A 20 20.92 24.63 34.09
C GLN A 20 19.55 24.74 33.39
N TRP A 21 18.48 24.91 34.16
CA TRP A 21 17.14 25.13 33.63
C TRP A 21 17.00 26.50 32.95
N LEU A 22 17.62 27.55 33.51
CA LEU A 22 17.66 28.90 32.95
C LEU A 22 18.54 28.99 31.69
N GLU A 23 19.68 28.30 31.64
CA GLU A 23 20.50 28.17 30.43
C GLU A 23 19.72 27.47 29.31
N LYS A 24 19.04 26.37 29.65
CA LYS A 24 18.17 25.66 28.72
C LYS A 24 17.05 26.57 28.22
N ILE A 25 16.39 27.32 29.09
CA ILE A 25 15.37 28.32 28.71
C ILE A 25 15.95 29.38 27.79
N GLY A 26 17.09 29.96 28.17
CA GLY A 26 17.81 30.98 27.42
C GLY A 26 18.07 30.55 25.97
N GLY A 27 18.48 29.30 25.76
CA GLY A 27 18.69 28.73 24.42
C GLY A 27 17.42 28.62 23.57
N TYR A 28 16.27 28.32 24.17
CA TYR A 28 14.98 28.28 23.45
C TYR A 28 14.41 29.67 23.18
N THR A 29 14.70 30.68 24.01
CA THR A 29 14.17 32.05 23.88
C THR A 29 15.03 33.00 23.04
N HIS A 30 16.37 32.88 23.10
CA HIS A 30 17.28 33.82 22.44
C HIS A 30 17.38 33.60 20.92
N ASN A 31 16.90 32.46 20.41
CA ASN A 31 17.01 32.09 19.00
C ASN A 31 15.66 31.89 18.30
N ILE A 32 14.54 32.30 18.91
CA ILE A 32 13.18 32.07 18.39
C ILE A 32 13.02 32.70 17.00
N GLU A 33 13.43 33.94 16.82
CA GLU A 33 13.31 34.67 15.55
C GLU A 33 14.07 33.96 14.43
N LYS A 34 15.34 33.59 14.67
CA LYS A 34 16.14 32.81 13.70
C LYS A 34 15.51 31.45 13.40
N ASN A 35 15.05 30.73 14.42
CA ASN A 35 14.42 29.43 14.25
C ASN A 35 13.10 29.54 13.47
N LEU A 36 12.36 30.64 13.61
CA LEU A 36 11.15 30.91 12.85
C LEU A 36 11.46 31.21 11.39
N THR A 37 12.48 32.02 11.10
CA THR A 37 12.94 32.25 9.71
C THR A 37 13.34 30.94 9.04
N VAL A 38 14.05 30.07 9.77
CA VAL A 38 14.41 28.73 9.26
C VAL A 38 13.17 27.85 9.07
N LEU A 39 12.23 27.87 10.01
CA LEU A 39 10.97 27.14 9.92
C LEU A 39 10.13 27.57 8.70
N GLU A 40 10.00 28.88 8.48
CA GLU A 40 9.30 29.43 7.33
C GLU A 40 9.95 28.99 6.01
N THR A 41 11.27 29.17 5.91
CA THR A 41 12.03 28.78 4.70
C THR A 41 11.90 27.28 4.40
N THR A 42 12.12 26.43 5.41
CA THR A 42 12.03 24.96 5.25
C THR A 42 10.61 24.50 4.90
N MET A 43 9.58 25.21 5.37
CA MET A 43 8.19 24.94 4.98
C MET A 43 7.93 25.30 3.51
N VAL A 44 8.49 26.40 3.01
CA VAL A 44 8.41 26.75 1.59
C VAL A 44 9.04 25.65 0.72
N ASP A 45 10.22 25.16 1.10
CA ASP A 45 10.90 24.07 0.38
C ASP A 45 10.08 22.77 0.39
N LEU A 46 9.48 22.43 1.54
CA LEU A 46 8.62 21.26 1.67
C LEU A 46 7.37 21.36 0.77
N LYS A 47 6.76 22.55 0.67
CA LYS A 47 5.64 22.79 -0.24
C LYS A 47 6.03 22.67 -1.71
N ALA A 48 7.16 23.24 -2.10
CA ALA A 48 7.66 23.10 -3.47
C ALA A 48 7.86 21.61 -3.83
N LYS A 49 8.41 20.82 -2.90
CA LYS A 49 8.54 19.37 -3.05
C LYS A 49 7.17 18.66 -3.15
N GLN A 50 6.20 19.05 -2.32
CA GLN A 50 4.84 18.52 -2.39
C GLN A 50 4.20 18.78 -3.75
N ASP A 51 4.36 19.99 -4.30
CA ASP A 51 3.83 20.37 -5.60
C ASP A 51 4.48 19.57 -6.73
N ASP A 52 5.80 19.39 -6.70
CA ASP A 52 6.54 18.57 -7.67
C ASP A 52 6.07 17.12 -7.67
N LEU A 53 5.93 16.53 -6.48
CA LEU A 53 5.46 15.14 -6.33
C LEU A 53 3.98 15.01 -6.69
N SER A 54 3.15 16.01 -6.41
CA SER A 54 1.73 16.02 -6.80
C SER A 54 1.57 16.11 -8.32
N ARG A 55 2.40 16.91 -9.01
CA ARG A 55 2.45 16.94 -10.47
C ARG A 55 2.91 15.61 -11.06
N LYS A 56 3.89 14.95 -10.45
CA LYS A 56 4.33 13.61 -10.84
C LYS A 56 3.21 12.59 -10.67
N LEU A 57 2.56 12.59 -9.51
CA LEU A 57 1.44 11.71 -9.22
C LEU A 57 0.32 11.87 -10.24
N LYS A 58 -0.05 13.10 -10.60
CA LYS A 58 -1.10 13.34 -11.60
C LYS A 58 -0.77 12.68 -12.95
N ARG A 59 0.49 12.80 -13.41
CA ARG A 59 0.94 12.12 -14.64
C ARG A 59 0.86 10.59 -14.54
N GLU A 60 1.15 10.04 -13.36
CA GLU A 60 1.07 8.60 -13.11
C GLU A 60 -0.39 8.11 -13.02
N GLU A 61 -1.28 8.89 -12.40
CA GLU A 61 -2.73 8.64 -12.33
C GLU A 61 -3.40 8.73 -13.71
N ASP A 62 -3.03 9.72 -14.53
CA ASP A 62 -3.46 9.83 -15.93
C ASP A 62 -3.00 8.61 -16.76
N GLY A 63 -1.89 7.98 -16.36
CA GLY A 63 -1.37 6.72 -16.91
C GLY A 63 -2.02 5.45 -16.35
N GLY A 64 -3.07 5.57 -15.52
CA GLY A 64 -3.79 4.45 -14.93
C GLY A 64 -3.12 3.81 -13.70
N LEU A 65 -2.10 4.45 -13.13
CA LEU A 65 -1.53 4.05 -11.85
C LEU A 65 -2.36 4.61 -10.69
N ARG A 66 -2.28 3.99 -9.53
CA ARG A 66 -3.00 4.43 -8.33
C ARG A 66 -2.02 4.88 -7.27
N ARG A 67 -2.34 6.01 -6.62
CA ARG A 67 -1.58 6.58 -5.52
C ARG A 67 -1.23 5.56 -4.44
N LEU A 68 0.01 5.60 -3.95
CA LEU A 68 0.43 4.81 -2.81
C LEU A 68 -0.17 5.34 -1.50
N ALA A 69 -0.69 4.44 -0.65
CA ALA A 69 -1.25 4.83 0.66
C ALA A 69 -0.22 5.56 1.55
N LYS A 70 1.06 5.17 1.49
CA LYS A 70 2.14 5.86 2.20
C LYS A 70 2.29 7.32 1.75
N PHE A 71 2.13 7.58 0.44
CA PHE A 71 2.22 8.93 -0.11
C PHE A 71 1.03 9.78 0.34
N GLU A 72 -0.18 9.21 0.40
CA GLU A 72 -1.37 9.88 0.93
C GLU A 72 -1.21 10.26 2.41
N VAL A 73 -0.69 9.35 3.24
CA VAL A 73 -0.39 9.64 4.65
C VAL A 73 0.64 10.78 4.77
N TRP A 74 1.64 10.80 3.89
CA TRP A 74 2.63 11.88 3.86
C TRP A 74 2.00 13.23 3.51
N LEU A 75 1.15 13.30 2.47
CA LEU A 75 0.42 14.53 2.11
C LEU A 75 -0.40 15.08 3.28
N ASN A 76 -1.15 14.21 3.96
CA ASN A 76 -1.96 14.61 5.12
C ASN A 76 -1.09 15.15 6.28
N ARG A 77 0.12 14.61 6.46
CA ARG A 77 1.08 15.13 7.46
C ARG A 77 1.64 16.49 7.06
N VAL A 78 1.91 16.71 5.78
CA VAL A 78 2.37 18.02 5.26
C VAL A 78 1.30 19.09 5.46
N GLU A 79 0.04 18.77 5.18
CA GLU A 79 -1.07 19.70 5.44
C GLU A 79 -1.25 20.00 6.94
N ALA A 80 -1.18 18.98 7.79
CA ALA A 80 -1.29 19.16 9.24
C ALA A 80 -0.14 20.02 9.82
N ILE A 81 1.09 19.85 9.31
CA ILE A 81 2.22 20.64 9.78
C ILE A 81 2.18 22.08 9.26
N GLU A 82 1.69 22.29 8.03
CA GLU A 82 1.46 23.63 7.49
C GLU A 82 0.56 24.46 8.40
N ASN A 83 -0.58 23.91 8.81
CA ASN A 83 -1.51 24.57 9.70
C ASN A 83 -0.83 24.96 11.02
N ARG A 84 -0.01 24.07 11.59
CA ARG A 84 0.76 24.36 12.81
C ARG A 84 1.83 25.44 12.60
N VAL A 85 2.47 25.51 11.43
CA VAL A 85 3.44 26.57 11.10
C VAL A 85 2.71 27.91 11.01
N ASN A 86 1.56 27.96 10.32
CA ASN A 86 0.72 29.16 10.23
C ASN A 86 0.25 29.65 11.62
N ASP A 87 -0.16 28.72 12.49
CA ASP A 87 -0.51 29.04 13.88
C ASP A 87 0.67 29.63 14.65
N LEU A 88 1.88 29.09 14.47
CA LEU A 88 3.08 29.62 15.11
C LEU A 88 3.44 31.01 14.59
N LEU A 89 3.39 31.22 13.28
CA LEU A 89 3.69 32.51 12.65
C LEU A 89 2.67 33.59 13.07
N SER A 90 1.37 33.27 13.14
CA SER A 90 0.36 34.22 13.59
C SER A 90 0.53 34.64 15.06
N ALA A 91 1.07 33.75 15.90
CA ALA A 91 1.33 34.03 17.31
C ALA A 91 2.60 34.85 17.58
N ILE A 92 3.45 35.10 16.57
CA ILE A 92 4.77 35.72 16.75
C ILE A 92 4.69 37.12 17.37
N ASN A 93 3.76 37.96 16.91
CA ASN A 93 3.65 39.35 17.35
C ASN A 93 3.29 39.45 18.84
N VAL A 94 2.42 38.55 19.31
CA VAL A 94 2.01 38.48 20.73
C VAL A 94 3.18 38.02 21.60
N GLU A 95 4.01 37.10 21.11
CA GLU A 95 5.16 36.59 21.86
C GLU A 95 6.36 37.56 21.84
N LEU A 96 6.60 38.27 20.74
CA LEU A 96 7.60 39.35 20.67
C LEU A 96 7.23 40.51 21.61
N GLN A 97 5.95 40.88 21.67
CA GLN A 97 5.47 41.90 22.61
C GLN A 97 5.62 41.46 24.08
N ARG A 98 5.45 40.17 24.38
CA ARG A 98 5.71 39.60 25.73
C ARG A 98 7.18 39.60 26.11
N LEU A 99 8.07 39.39 25.14
CA LEU A 99 9.52 39.44 25.33
C LEU A 99 10.01 40.87 25.57
N CYS A 100 9.47 41.87 24.87
CA CYS A 100 9.81 43.29 25.04
C CYS A 100 9.39 43.89 26.39
N LEU A 101 8.34 43.36 27.04
CA LEU A 101 7.85 43.84 28.35
C LEU A 101 8.63 43.27 29.56
N CYS A 102 9.66 42.47 29.33
CA CYS A 102 10.46 41.86 30.39
C CYS A 102 11.38 42.88 31.05
N ARG A 103 10.89 43.53 32.11
CA ARG A 103 11.76 44.06 33.17
C ARG A 103 11.79 43.22 34.45
N PHE A 104 10.75 42.48 34.90
CA PHE A 104 10.87 41.67 36.15
C PHE A 104 9.78 40.59 36.48
N PHE A 105 9.20 39.79 35.54
CA PHE A 105 8.22 38.72 35.94
C PHE A 105 8.32 37.36 35.20
N SER A 106 8.16 36.26 35.95
CA SER A 106 8.45 34.86 35.54
C SER A 106 7.44 34.17 34.61
N LYS A 107 6.23 34.71 34.44
CA LYS A 107 5.20 34.11 33.56
C LYS A 107 5.48 34.28 32.07
N SER A 108 6.14 35.39 31.68
CA SER A 108 6.54 35.68 30.29
C SER A 108 7.64 34.73 29.80
N LEU A 109 8.64 34.43 30.64
CA LEU A 109 9.73 33.50 30.32
C LEU A 109 9.23 32.07 30.03
N LEU A 110 8.27 31.58 30.81
CA LEU A 110 7.69 30.25 30.62
C LEU A 110 6.84 30.14 29.35
N SER A 111 6.09 31.19 28.98
CA SER A 111 5.34 31.21 27.72
C SER A 111 6.27 31.25 26.52
N SER A 112 7.30 32.10 26.55
CA SER A 112 8.28 32.20 25.47
C SER A 112 9.10 30.91 25.34
N TYR A 113 9.46 30.26 26.44
CA TYR A 113 10.07 28.92 26.41
C TYR A 113 9.16 27.89 25.74
N ARG A 114 7.87 27.83 26.13
CA ARG A 114 6.90 26.89 25.54
C ARG A 114 6.72 27.16 24.04
N TYR A 115 6.67 28.43 23.64
CA TYR A 115 6.58 28.82 22.24
C TYR A 115 7.84 28.43 21.47
N GLY A 116 9.04 28.81 21.92
CA GLY A 116 10.31 28.43 21.29
C GLY A 116 10.50 26.91 21.20
N LYS A 117 10.06 26.16 22.22
CA LYS A 117 10.04 24.69 22.17
C LYS A 117 9.12 24.16 21.06
N ARG A 118 7.93 24.74 20.89
CA ARG A 118 7.00 24.35 19.82
C ARG A 118 7.60 24.63 18.43
N VAL A 119 8.22 25.80 18.23
CA VAL A 119 8.91 26.15 16.98
C VAL A 119 9.96 25.10 16.62
N ILE A 120 10.85 24.75 17.54
CA ILE A 120 11.91 23.76 17.28
C ILE A 120 11.36 22.36 17.02
N LEU A 121 10.32 21.94 17.76
CA LEU A 121 9.71 20.62 17.54
C LEU A 121 9.03 20.53 16.17
N THR A 122 8.32 21.58 15.77
CA THR A 122 7.70 21.65 14.44
C THR A 122 8.78 21.69 13.35
N LEU A 123 9.86 22.47 13.51
CA LEU A 123 10.98 22.50 12.56
C LEU A 123 11.58 21.13 12.30
N ARG A 124 11.88 20.36 13.36
CA ARG A 124 12.41 18.99 13.20
C ARG A 124 11.48 18.07 12.44
N GLU A 125 10.17 18.27 12.59
CA GLU A 125 9.18 17.45 11.91
C GLU A 125 9.03 17.86 10.43
N VAL A 126 9.14 19.16 10.11
CA VAL A 126 9.25 19.67 8.73
C VAL A 126 10.50 19.10 8.05
N GLU A 127 11.66 19.18 8.70
CA GLU A 127 12.93 18.63 8.18
C GLU A 127 12.83 17.12 7.95
N LYS A 128 12.21 16.39 8.89
CA LYS A 128 11.98 14.95 8.76
C LYS A 128 11.11 14.64 7.54
N LEU A 129 9.97 15.31 7.38
CA LEU A 129 9.09 15.13 6.21
C LEU A 129 9.80 15.52 4.91
N GLY A 130 10.61 16.58 4.94
CA GLY A 130 11.45 17.02 3.82
C GLY A 130 12.48 15.99 3.41
N SER A 131 13.01 15.21 4.35
CA SER A 131 13.99 14.14 4.09
C SER A 131 13.38 12.83 3.53
N GLU A 132 12.06 12.65 3.58
CA GLU A 132 11.42 11.43 3.05
C GLU A 132 11.50 11.40 1.51
N ASN A 133 12.04 10.31 0.95
CA ASN A 133 12.18 10.13 -0.51
C ASN A 133 10.99 9.36 -1.10
N PHE A 134 10.46 9.88 -2.21
CA PHE A 134 9.39 9.28 -3.00
C PHE A 134 9.80 9.19 -4.46
N ASP A 135 10.69 8.24 -4.77
CA ASP A 135 11.07 7.91 -6.15
C ASP A 135 9.90 7.29 -6.92
N VAL A 136 8.92 6.71 -6.20
CA VAL A 136 7.66 6.17 -6.73
C VAL A 136 6.52 6.76 -5.91
N VAL A 137 5.52 7.38 -6.58
CA VAL A 137 4.38 8.06 -5.92
C VAL A 137 3.04 7.36 -6.17
N ALA A 138 2.91 6.67 -7.29
CA ALA A 138 1.84 5.74 -7.58
C ALA A 138 2.42 4.38 -8.01
N ASP A 139 1.62 3.34 -7.81
CA ASP A 139 1.90 2.00 -8.30
C ASP A 139 0.69 1.48 -9.07
N GLN A 140 0.93 0.53 -9.94
CA GLN A 140 -0.12 -0.05 -10.77
C GLN A 140 -1.09 -0.78 -9.85
N ALA A 141 -2.36 -0.35 -9.86
CA ALA A 141 -3.36 -1.01 -9.03
C ALA A 141 -3.36 -2.50 -9.39
N LEU A 142 -3.15 -3.35 -8.39
CA LEU A 142 -3.52 -4.77 -8.43
C LEU A 142 -5.06 -4.83 -8.44
N THR A 143 -5.69 -4.31 -9.49
CA THR A 143 -7.07 -4.60 -9.78
C THR A 143 -7.08 -5.95 -10.50
N PRO A 144 -7.81 -6.96 -9.99
CA PRO A 144 -8.21 -8.11 -10.77
C PRO A 144 -9.16 -7.60 -11.85
N GLU A 145 -8.62 -7.00 -12.90
CA GLU A 145 -9.42 -6.68 -14.07
C GLU A 145 -9.54 -7.98 -14.85
N VAL A 146 -10.61 -8.72 -14.54
CA VAL A 146 -11.01 -9.87 -15.35
C VAL A 146 -11.25 -9.35 -16.75
N GLU A 147 -10.41 -9.77 -17.69
CA GLU A 147 -10.54 -9.42 -19.10
C GLU A 147 -11.89 -9.96 -19.60
N GLU A 148 -12.81 -9.07 -19.96
CA GLU A 148 -14.06 -9.49 -20.59
C GLU A 148 -13.76 -10.03 -21.97
N ARG A 149 -14.25 -11.24 -22.22
CA ARG A 149 -14.10 -11.92 -23.50
C ARG A 149 -15.39 -11.78 -24.27
N GLN A 150 -15.28 -11.46 -25.56
CA GLN A 150 -16.45 -11.35 -26.42
C GLN A 150 -17.18 -12.70 -26.49
N LEU A 151 -18.50 -12.63 -26.33
CA LEU A 151 -19.41 -13.74 -26.53
C LEU A 151 -20.28 -13.45 -27.74
N GLN A 152 -20.77 -14.50 -28.39
CA GLN A 152 -21.80 -14.32 -29.40
C GLN A 152 -23.08 -13.76 -28.75
N PRO A 153 -23.87 -12.93 -29.45
CA PRO A 153 -25.04 -12.27 -28.86
C PRO A 153 -26.13 -13.25 -28.40
N ILE A 154 -26.19 -14.43 -29.00
CA ILE A 154 -27.19 -15.46 -28.72
C ILE A 154 -26.46 -16.75 -28.36
N ILE A 155 -26.64 -17.19 -27.12
CA ILE A 155 -26.22 -18.50 -26.62
C ILE A 155 -27.48 -19.14 -26.05
N VAL A 156 -27.76 -20.38 -26.45
CA VAL A 156 -28.94 -21.12 -26.00
C VAL A 156 -28.53 -22.51 -25.53
N GLY A 157 -29.18 -23.02 -24.49
CA GLY A 157 -29.04 -24.41 -24.03
C GLY A 157 -27.81 -24.67 -23.14
N GLN A 158 -27.12 -23.63 -22.68
CA GLN A 158 -26.00 -23.73 -21.74
C GLN A 158 -26.32 -23.17 -20.34
N GLU A 159 -27.52 -22.64 -20.12
CA GLU A 159 -27.91 -21.93 -18.89
C GLU A 159 -27.81 -22.85 -17.67
N THR A 160 -28.40 -24.05 -17.77
CA THR A 160 -28.37 -25.05 -16.70
C THR A 160 -26.95 -25.55 -16.40
N MET A 161 -26.13 -25.71 -17.44
CA MET A 161 -24.74 -26.15 -17.29
C MET A 161 -23.87 -25.04 -16.67
N LEU A 162 -24.09 -23.79 -17.06
CA LEU A 162 -23.43 -22.62 -16.48
C LEU A 162 -23.76 -22.47 -15.00
N GLU A 163 -25.03 -22.55 -14.63
CA GLU A 163 -25.45 -22.48 -13.22
C GLU A 163 -24.86 -23.61 -12.39
N LYS A 164 -24.91 -24.84 -12.92
CA LYS A 164 -24.33 -26.01 -12.27
C LYS A 164 -22.82 -25.84 -12.10
N ALA A 165 -22.09 -25.50 -13.16
CA ALA A 165 -20.65 -25.29 -13.10
C ALA A 165 -20.28 -24.16 -12.13
N TRP A 166 -21.00 -23.04 -12.17
CA TRP A 166 -20.78 -21.92 -11.26
C TRP A 166 -21.00 -22.31 -9.80
N LYS A 167 -22.08 -23.04 -9.49
CA LYS A 167 -22.36 -23.49 -8.13
C LYS A 167 -21.23 -24.37 -7.60
N HIS A 168 -20.84 -25.40 -8.36
CA HIS A 168 -19.75 -26.30 -7.95
C HIS A 168 -18.43 -25.54 -7.82
N LEU A 169 -18.17 -24.56 -8.67
CA LEU A 169 -16.94 -23.77 -8.62
C LEU A 169 -16.84 -22.90 -7.37
N MET A 170 -17.98 -22.46 -6.85
CA MET A 170 -18.07 -21.61 -5.66
C MET A 170 -18.24 -22.41 -4.35
N GLU A 171 -18.34 -23.75 -4.42
CA GLU A 171 -18.40 -24.61 -3.24
C GLU A 171 -17.02 -24.69 -2.56
N ASP A 172 -17.03 -24.63 -1.22
CA ASP A 172 -15.80 -24.72 -0.42
C ASP A 172 -15.12 -26.08 -0.65
N GLY A 173 -13.79 -26.05 -0.85
CA GLY A 173 -12.99 -27.27 -1.03
C GLY A 173 -12.82 -27.71 -2.48
N VAL A 174 -13.44 -27.04 -3.46
CA VAL A 174 -13.13 -27.28 -4.88
C VAL A 174 -11.80 -26.62 -5.23
N GLY A 175 -10.82 -27.41 -5.69
CA GLY A 175 -9.52 -26.91 -6.15
C GLY A 175 -9.33 -26.96 -7.66
N ILE A 176 -9.85 -28.00 -8.33
CA ILE A 176 -9.70 -28.19 -9.76
C ILE A 176 -11.02 -28.68 -10.36
N MET A 177 -11.50 -28.02 -11.42
CA MET A 177 -12.66 -28.44 -12.22
C MET A 177 -12.23 -28.78 -13.64
N GLY A 178 -12.61 -29.96 -14.13
CA GLY A 178 -12.35 -30.41 -15.49
C GLY A 178 -13.61 -30.37 -16.36
N MET A 179 -13.52 -29.80 -17.56
CA MET A 179 -14.55 -29.86 -18.59
C MET A 179 -14.03 -30.64 -19.79
N TYR A 180 -14.78 -31.64 -20.26
CA TYR A 180 -14.38 -32.50 -21.37
C TYR A 180 -15.54 -32.76 -22.34
N GLY A 181 -15.22 -33.13 -23.58
CA GLY A 181 -16.20 -33.45 -24.63
C GLY A 181 -15.64 -33.24 -26.03
N MET A 182 -16.40 -33.66 -27.05
CA MET A 182 -16.03 -33.50 -28.46
C MET A 182 -15.77 -32.04 -28.85
N GLY A 183 -15.02 -31.84 -29.94
CA GLY A 183 -14.90 -30.53 -30.58
C GLY A 183 -16.28 -29.95 -30.96
N GLY A 184 -16.43 -28.63 -30.86
CA GLY A 184 -17.66 -27.93 -31.30
C GLY A 184 -18.83 -27.91 -30.30
N VAL A 185 -18.79 -28.65 -29.20
CA VAL A 185 -19.90 -28.69 -28.21
C VAL A 185 -20.03 -27.43 -27.33
N GLY A 186 -19.27 -26.37 -27.61
CA GLY A 186 -19.38 -25.08 -26.92
C GLY A 186 -18.69 -25.02 -25.54
N LYS A 187 -17.70 -25.87 -25.27
CA LYS A 187 -16.96 -25.83 -23.99
C LYS A 187 -16.30 -24.46 -23.76
N THR A 188 -15.60 -23.94 -24.76
CA THR A 188 -14.90 -22.64 -24.65
C THR A 188 -15.90 -21.51 -24.44
N THR A 189 -17.07 -21.59 -25.08
CA THR A 189 -18.19 -20.66 -24.85
C THR A 189 -18.67 -20.69 -23.40
N LEU A 190 -18.79 -21.87 -22.80
CA LEU A 190 -19.20 -22.02 -21.40
C LEU A 190 -18.13 -21.48 -20.44
N LEU A 191 -16.85 -21.78 -20.69
CA LEU A 191 -15.75 -21.25 -19.87
C LEU A 191 -15.67 -19.71 -19.97
N THR A 192 -15.91 -19.17 -21.16
CA THR A 192 -15.95 -17.72 -21.40
C THR A 192 -17.09 -17.04 -20.62
N GLN A 193 -18.27 -17.68 -20.55
CA GLN A 193 -19.37 -17.21 -19.70
C GLN A 193 -19.00 -17.21 -18.21
N ILE A 194 -18.30 -18.25 -17.72
CA ILE A 194 -17.80 -18.32 -16.34
C ILE A 194 -16.81 -17.19 -16.06
N ASN A 195 -15.83 -16.96 -16.96
CA ASN A 195 -14.88 -15.84 -16.85
C ASN A 195 -15.60 -14.50 -16.74
N ASN A 196 -16.55 -14.22 -17.63
CA ASN A 196 -17.29 -12.96 -17.63
C ASN A 196 -18.18 -12.83 -16.38
N LYS A 197 -18.61 -13.94 -15.78
CA LYS A 197 -19.33 -13.92 -14.50
C LYS A 197 -18.45 -13.53 -13.32
N PHE A 198 -17.19 -13.97 -13.28
CA PHE A 198 -16.21 -13.48 -12.29
C PHE A 198 -15.99 -11.97 -12.35
N ARG A 199 -16.06 -11.38 -13.55
CA ARG A 199 -16.00 -9.92 -13.72
C ARG A 199 -17.20 -9.21 -13.08
N LYS A 200 -18.40 -9.78 -13.22
CA LYS A 200 -19.66 -9.20 -12.72
C LYS A 200 -19.82 -9.34 -11.22
N ASP A 201 -19.56 -10.53 -10.68
CA ASP A 201 -19.93 -10.89 -9.31
C ASP A 201 -18.84 -10.55 -8.26
N ARG A 202 -17.69 -9.99 -8.69
CA ARG A 202 -16.54 -9.58 -7.83
C ARG A 202 -16.26 -10.57 -6.69
N CYS A 203 -15.96 -11.81 -7.03
CA CYS A 203 -15.88 -12.95 -6.10
C CYS A 203 -14.65 -12.96 -5.15
N GLY A 204 -13.99 -11.82 -4.95
CA GLY A 204 -12.86 -11.67 -4.01
C GLY A 204 -11.53 -12.27 -4.47
N PHE A 205 -11.41 -12.78 -5.69
CA PHE A 205 -10.12 -13.24 -6.22
C PHE A 205 -9.19 -12.07 -6.51
N ASP A 206 -7.92 -12.21 -6.14
CA ASP A 206 -6.84 -11.28 -6.48
C ASP A 206 -6.51 -11.31 -7.98
N PHE A 207 -6.69 -12.47 -8.63
CA PHE A 207 -6.44 -12.66 -10.05
C PHE A 207 -7.44 -13.62 -10.70
N VAL A 208 -7.82 -13.33 -11.95
CA VAL A 208 -8.52 -14.25 -12.83
C VAL A 208 -7.71 -14.33 -14.12
N ILE A 209 -7.13 -15.50 -14.38
CA ILE A 209 -6.06 -15.69 -15.36
C ILE A 209 -6.58 -16.63 -16.42
N TRP A 210 -6.62 -16.18 -17.68
CA TRP A 210 -6.98 -17.02 -18.82
C TRP A 210 -5.77 -17.30 -19.69
N ILE A 211 -5.47 -18.59 -19.90
CA ILE A 211 -4.39 -19.09 -20.74
C ILE A 211 -5.00 -20.02 -21.79
N VAL A 212 -4.61 -19.84 -23.05
CA VAL A 212 -4.91 -20.79 -24.13
C VAL A 212 -3.70 -21.71 -24.28
N VAL A 213 -3.91 -23.01 -24.09
CA VAL A 213 -2.86 -24.01 -24.22
C VAL A 213 -2.73 -24.40 -25.68
N SER A 214 -1.53 -24.24 -26.25
CA SER A 214 -1.28 -24.67 -27.63
C SER A 214 -1.24 -26.19 -27.74
N LYS A 215 -1.64 -26.72 -28.91
CA LYS A 215 -1.54 -28.16 -29.25
C LYS A 215 -0.17 -28.77 -28.93
N ALA A 216 0.91 -28.06 -29.32
CA ALA A 216 2.24 -28.39 -28.86
C ALA A 216 2.47 -27.73 -27.50
N LEU A 217 2.56 -28.52 -26.43
CA LEU A 217 2.71 -27.99 -25.08
C LEU A 217 4.06 -27.26 -24.93
N GLN A 218 4.00 -25.98 -24.57
CA GLN A 218 5.17 -25.14 -24.33
C GLN A 218 5.07 -24.52 -22.93
N LEU A 219 5.55 -25.27 -21.93
CA LEU A 219 5.42 -24.90 -20.51
C LEU A 219 6.02 -23.53 -20.20
N GLU A 220 7.16 -23.19 -20.80
CA GLU A 220 7.79 -21.88 -20.64
C GLU A 220 6.89 -20.74 -21.12
N LYS A 221 6.16 -20.92 -22.22
CA LYS A 221 5.21 -19.91 -22.71
C LYS A 221 4.01 -19.74 -21.78
N ILE A 222 3.47 -20.85 -21.27
CA ILE A 222 2.37 -20.81 -20.30
C ILE A 222 2.82 -20.05 -19.05
N LEU A 223 4.00 -20.38 -18.53
CA LEU A 223 4.57 -19.74 -17.36
C LEU A 223 4.80 -18.24 -17.58
N ASP A 224 5.32 -17.86 -18.75
CA ASP A 224 5.54 -16.46 -19.13
C ASP A 224 4.24 -15.68 -19.24
N GLU A 225 3.22 -16.28 -19.84
CA GLU A 225 1.89 -15.66 -19.98
C GLU A 225 1.21 -15.49 -18.62
N ILE A 226 1.30 -16.49 -17.72
CA ILE A 226 0.79 -16.37 -16.36
C ILE A 226 1.53 -15.24 -15.63
N ALA A 227 2.87 -15.24 -15.63
CA ALA A 227 3.68 -14.22 -14.99
C ALA A 227 3.35 -12.82 -15.52
N GLN A 228 3.13 -12.68 -16.82
CA GLN A 228 2.69 -11.42 -17.43
C GLN A 228 1.31 -10.99 -16.95
N LYS A 229 0.32 -11.91 -16.92
CA LYS A 229 -1.05 -11.62 -16.47
C LYS A 229 -1.12 -11.26 -14.98
N VAL A 230 -0.25 -11.83 -14.15
CA VAL A 230 -0.12 -11.44 -12.74
C VAL A 230 0.89 -10.31 -12.51
N ARG A 231 1.44 -9.73 -13.59
CA ARG A 231 2.39 -8.62 -13.60
C ARG A 231 3.65 -8.87 -12.76
N LEU A 232 4.08 -10.13 -12.66
CA LEU A 232 5.28 -10.52 -11.92
C LEU A 232 6.54 -10.17 -12.75
N ARG A 233 7.23 -9.10 -12.35
CA ARG A 233 8.46 -8.63 -13.03
C ARG A 233 9.69 -9.43 -12.58
N GLY A 234 10.58 -9.75 -13.51
CA GLY A 234 11.89 -10.33 -13.24
C GLY A 234 12.41 -11.17 -14.41
N LYS A 235 13.64 -10.89 -14.87
CA LYS A 235 14.36 -11.76 -15.80
C LYS A 235 14.96 -12.92 -15.02
N LYS A 236 14.23 -14.03 -14.95
CA LYS A 236 14.70 -15.32 -14.42
C LYS A 236 14.58 -16.39 -15.50
N ASP A 237 15.48 -17.35 -15.51
CA ASP A 237 15.41 -18.53 -16.39
C ASP A 237 14.44 -19.58 -15.85
N GLY A 238 14.03 -20.52 -16.72
CA GLY A 238 12.92 -21.48 -16.55
C GLY A 238 12.55 -21.84 -15.11
N SER A 239 13.33 -22.71 -14.44
CA SER A 239 12.98 -23.24 -13.11
C SER A 239 12.95 -22.18 -12.01
N GLN A 240 13.83 -21.18 -12.06
CA GLN A 240 13.81 -20.07 -11.10
C GLN A 240 12.56 -19.21 -11.25
N LYS A 241 12.03 -19.11 -12.48
CA LYS A 241 10.79 -18.41 -12.80
C LYS A 241 9.57 -19.14 -12.23
N ALA A 242 9.52 -20.48 -12.36
CA ALA A 242 8.46 -21.30 -11.78
C ALA A 242 8.40 -21.17 -10.25
N VAL A 243 9.55 -21.25 -9.58
CA VAL A 243 9.64 -21.07 -8.11
C VAL A 243 9.20 -19.66 -7.70
N HIS A 244 9.57 -18.64 -8.47
CA HIS A 244 9.17 -17.27 -8.19
C HIS A 244 7.65 -17.08 -8.33
N LEU A 245 7.06 -17.62 -9.40
CA LEU A 245 5.63 -17.59 -9.63
C LEU A 245 4.86 -18.37 -8.55
N PHE A 246 5.37 -19.54 -8.14
CA PHE A 246 4.81 -20.32 -7.04
C PHE A 246 4.78 -19.54 -5.74
N ASN A 247 5.90 -18.92 -5.35
CA ASN A 247 5.98 -18.13 -4.12
C ASN A 247 5.07 -16.91 -4.15
N PHE A 248 4.82 -16.34 -5.32
CA PHE A 248 3.86 -15.26 -5.48
C PHE A 248 2.41 -15.77 -5.37
N LEU A 249 2.03 -16.80 -6.13
CA LEU A 249 0.66 -17.29 -6.22
C LEU A 249 0.18 -17.97 -4.93
N ARG A 250 1.07 -18.57 -4.12
CA ARG A 250 0.70 -19.22 -2.85
C ARG A 250 0.12 -18.27 -1.80
N GLU A 251 0.31 -16.97 -1.95
CA GLU A 251 -0.21 -15.93 -1.05
C GLU A 251 -1.44 -15.20 -1.63
N LYS A 252 -1.97 -15.69 -2.77
CA LYS A 252 -3.04 -15.05 -3.53
C LYS A 252 -4.22 -15.99 -3.72
N ARG A 253 -5.43 -15.44 -3.74
CA ARG A 253 -6.63 -16.11 -4.22
C ARG A 253 -6.73 -15.86 -5.72
N PHE A 254 -6.64 -16.91 -6.53
CA PHE A 254 -6.74 -16.75 -7.97
C PHE A 254 -7.62 -17.81 -8.61
N VAL A 255 -8.15 -17.47 -9.78
CA VAL A 255 -8.77 -18.40 -10.73
C VAL A 255 -7.83 -18.55 -11.92
N LEU A 256 -7.49 -19.77 -12.29
CA LEU A 256 -6.72 -20.07 -13.50
C LEU A 256 -7.57 -20.89 -14.47
N PHE A 257 -7.84 -20.31 -15.63
CA PHE A 257 -8.49 -20.93 -16.78
C PHE A 257 -7.42 -21.43 -17.76
N LEU A 258 -7.40 -22.74 -17.99
CA LEU A 258 -6.59 -23.38 -19.02
C LEU A 258 -7.53 -23.90 -20.13
N ASP A 259 -7.62 -23.16 -21.23
CA ASP A 259 -8.43 -23.49 -22.39
C ASP A 259 -7.64 -24.28 -23.44
N ASP A 260 -8.33 -25.09 -24.23
CA ASP A 260 -7.77 -25.90 -25.33
C ASP A 260 -6.61 -26.84 -24.93
N ILE A 261 -6.76 -27.60 -23.83
CA ILE A 261 -5.72 -28.55 -23.39
C ILE A 261 -5.77 -29.85 -24.22
N TRP A 262 -4.65 -30.17 -24.87
CA TRP A 262 -4.45 -31.40 -25.65
C TRP A 262 -3.60 -32.46 -24.93
N GLU A 263 -2.68 -32.04 -24.06
CA GLU A 263 -1.77 -32.90 -23.30
C GLU A 263 -1.79 -32.54 -21.80
N LYS A 264 -1.33 -33.45 -20.94
CA LYS A 264 -1.33 -33.23 -19.50
C LYS A 264 -0.40 -32.07 -19.12
N VAL A 265 -0.96 -31.00 -18.55
CA VAL A 265 -0.20 -29.88 -17.97
C VAL A 265 0.09 -30.15 -16.49
N ASP A 266 1.37 -30.21 -16.13
CA ASP A 266 1.83 -30.22 -14.74
C ASP A 266 1.78 -28.80 -14.16
N LEU A 267 0.92 -28.61 -13.15
CA LEU A 267 0.72 -27.31 -12.51
C LEU A 267 1.96 -26.88 -11.71
N ALA A 268 2.70 -27.83 -11.12
CA ALA A 268 3.88 -27.52 -10.34
C ALA A 268 5.00 -26.97 -11.22
N GLU A 269 5.17 -27.52 -12.43
CA GLU A 269 6.18 -27.07 -13.40
C GLU A 269 5.91 -25.66 -13.92
N ILE A 270 4.64 -25.25 -14.02
CA ILE A 270 4.26 -23.87 -14.38
C ILE A 270 4.11 -22.95 -13.16
N GLY A 271 4.60 -23.35 -11.99
CA GLY A 271 4.61 -22.51 -10.78
C GLY A 271 3.23 -22.28 -10.16
N VAL A 272 2.24 -23.11 -10.46
CA VAL A 272 0.91 -23.04 -9.87
C VAL A 272 0.88 -23.90 -8.59
N PRO A 273 0.62 -23.30 -7.41
CA PRO A 273 0.61 -24.05 -6.16
C PRO A 273 -0.52 -25.07 -6.12
N PHE A 274 -0.19 -26.30 -5.71
CA PHE A 274 -1.19 -27.31 -5.36
C PHE A 274 -1.75 -27.02 -3.96
N GLN A 275 -3.03 -27.36 -3.77
CA GLN A 275 -3.62 -27.40 -2.44
C GLN A 275 -2.86 -28.41 -1.58
N GLN A 276 -2.34 -27.96 -0.44
CA GLN A 276 -1.96 -28.87 0.64
C GLN A 276 -3.11 -28.87 1.66
N ASP A 277 -3.53 -30.06 2.08
CA ASP A 277 -4.48 -30.27 3.16
C ASP A 277 -3.96 -29.61 4.45
N LYS A 278 -4.26 -28.32 4.63
CA LYS A 278 -4.05 -27.64 5.89
C LYS A 278 -5.34 -27.70 6.67
N THR A 279 -5.45 -28.78 7.44
CA THR A 279 -6.20 -28.81 8.69
C THR A 279 -6.01 -27.47 9.41
N ASN A 280 -7.10 -26.71 9.51
CA ASN A 280 -7.27 -25.47 10.31
C ASN A 280 -6.98 -24.09 9.68
N ALA A 281 -6.73 -23.95 8.38
CA ALA A 281 -6.75 -22.61 7.73
C ALA A 281 -8.06 -22.42 6.94
N LYS A 282 -9.02 -21.71 7.53
CA LYS A 282 -10.39 -21.53 7.02
C LYS A 282 -10.53 -20.71 5.73
N TRP A 283 -9.45 -20.28 5.08
CA TRP A 283 -9.48 -19.47 3.87
C TRP A 283 -8.24 -19.77 3.02
N TYR A 284 -8.34 -19.49 1.71
CA TYR A 284 -7.27 -19.56 0.68
C TYR A 284 -7.18 -20.87 -0.13
N SER A 285 -8.21 -21.15 -0.94
CA SER A 285 -8.16 -22.17 -1.99
C SER A 285 -7.97 -21.51 -3.37
N PRO A 286 -6.92 -21.85 -4.14
CA PRO A 286 -6.85 -21.50 -5.55
C PRO A 286 -7.87 -22.34 -6.34
N LEU A 287 -8.54 -21.71 -7.31
CA LEU A 287 -9.46 -22.38 -8.24
C LEU A 287 -8.77 -22.55 -9.59
N VAL A 288 -8.66 -23.79 -10.07
CA VAL A 288 -8.11 -24.06 -11.41
C VAL A 288 -9.18 -24.74 -12.26
N LEU A 289 -9.58 -24.12 -13.36
CA LEU A 289 -10.45 -24.73 -14.36
C LEU A 289 -9.61 -25.21 -15.53
N LYS A 290 -9.73 -26.49 -15.83
CA LYS A 290 -9.07 -27.16 -16.94
C LYS A 290 -10.09 -27.59 -17.97
N MET A 291 -9.80 -27.31 -19.23
CA MET A 291 -10.63 -27.75 -20.35
C MET A 291 -9.87 -28.73 -21.23
N TYR A 292 -10.31 -29.97 -21.26
CA TYR A 292 -9.76 -31.01 -22.11
C TYR A 292 -10.58 -31.10 -23.40
N VAL A 293 -9.89 -31.07 -24.54
CA VAL A 293 -10.50 -31.38 -25.83
C VAL A 293 -10.31 -32.87 -26.11
N HIS A 294 -11.42 -33.61 -26.21
CA HIS A 294 -11.36 -34.94 -26.82
C HIS A 294 -11.34 -34.76 -28.34
N ALA A 295 -10.26 -35.23 -28.95
CA ALA A 295 -10.16 -35.46 -30.39
C ALA A 295 -10.93 -36.73 -30.78
#